data_AF-A0A377Z9P7-F1
#
_entry.id   AF-A0A377Z9P7-F1
#
_cell.length_a   1.000
_cell.length_b   1.000
_cell.length_c   1.000
_cell.angle_alpha   90.00
_cell.angle_beta   90.00
_cell.angle_gamma   90.00
#
_symmetry.space_group_name_H-M   'P 1'
#
loop_
_entity.id
_entity.type
_entity.pdbx_description
1 polymer ?
#
loop_
_entity_poly.entity_id
_entity_poly.type
_entity_poly.pdbx_seq_one_letter_code
_entity_poly.pdbx_strand_id
1 'polypeptide(L)'
;MQDEKLLQLGPVLERLNDEFLDPFVDRTFNIMARRNLFPEPPEELQGTPLKVEYVSILAQAQKSIGISSVERFVGFVGNLAKANPAALDKLNIDQTIDEYGNMLGVPATIVNSDDEVQDTREQRGQMEQQQHMMAMAQQAGATAKTLSDTNTADPSLLKTLSDAAQQPAVTQ
;
A
#
# COMPACT_ATOMS: atom_id res chain seq x y z
N MET A 1 -21.78 -20.10 -8.94
CA MET A 1 -22.12 -21.30 -9.74
C MET A 1 -21.25 -21.43 -10.99
N GLN A 2 -21.16 -20.41 -11.87
CA GLN A 2 -20.23 -20.47 -13.03
C GLN A 2 -18.76 -20.32 -12.60
N ASP A 3 -18.45 -19.36 -11.75
CA ASP A 3 -17.06 -19.10 -11.30
C ASP A 3 -16.47 -20.27 -10.50
N GLU A 4 -17.27 -20.89 -9.64
CA GLU A 4 -16.88 -22.06 -8.84
C GLU A 4 -16.66 -23.30 -9.72
N LYS A 5 -17.47 -23.49 -10.77
CA LYS A 5 -17.25 -24.54 -11.77
C LYS A 5 -16.00 -24.29 -12.62
N LEU A 6 -15.71 -23.03 -12.95
CA LEU A 6 -14.49 -22.65 -13.67
C LEU A 6 -13.24 -22.88 -12.83
N LEU A 7 -13.31 -22.65 -11.51
CA LEU A 7 -12.21 -22.95 -10.59
C LEU A 7 -11.95 -24.47 -10.48
N GLN A 8 -13.02 -25.27 -10.39
CA GLN A 8 -12.93 -26.73 -10.36
C GLN A 8 -12.37 -27.35 -11.65
N LEU A 9 -12.47 -26.65 -12.78
CA LEU A 9 -11.92 -27.09 -14.07
C LEU A 9 -10.43 -26.76 -14.24
N GLY A 10 -9.82 -25.96 -13.35
CA GLY A 10 -8.40 -25.57 -13.41
C GLY A 10 -7.46 -26.77 -13.61
N PRO A 11 -7.47 -27.78 -12.71
CA PRO A 11 -6.60 -28.94 -12.82
C PRO A 11 -6.86 -29.84 -14.04
N VAL A 12 -8.05 -29.77 -14.63
CA VAL A 12 -8.37 -30.52 -15.87
C VAL A 12 -7.77 -29.79 -17.07
N LEU A 13 -7.80 -28.46 -17.06
CA LEU A 13 -7.27 -27.64 -18.13
C LEU A 13 -5.74 -27.60 -18.12
N GLU A 14 -5.12 -27.55 -16.94
CA GLU A 14 -3.66 -27.69 -16.81
C GLU A 14 -3.20 -29.01 -17.41
N ARG A 15 -3.85 -30.12 -17.06
CA ARG A 15 -3.56 -31.43 -17.70
C ARG A 15 -3.82 -31.42 -19.20
N LEU A 16 -4.87 -30.76 -19.68
CA LEU A 16 -5.14 -30.65 -21.11
C LEU A 16 -4.04 -29.85 -21.83
N ASN A 17 -3.48 -28.83 -21.19
CA ASN A 17 -2.33 -28.11 -21.73
C ASN A 17 -1.09 -29.02 -21.76
N ASP A 18 -0.69 -29.53 -20.59
CA ASP A 18 0.57 -30.25 -20.41
C ASP A 18 0.60 -31.61 -21.12
N GLU A 19 -0.53 -32.34 -21.11
CA GLU A 19 -0.59 -33.72 -21.64
C GLU A 19 -1.05 -33.79 -23.09
N PHE A 20 -1.71 -32.75 -23.62
CA PHE A 20 -2.28 -32.78 -24.97
C PHE A 20 -1.81 -31.62 -25.86
N LEU A 21 -2.05 -30.37 -25.45
CA LEU A 21 -1.74 -29.23 -26.31
C LEU A 21 -0.25 -29.03 -26.49
N ASP A 22 0.56 -29.13 -25.44
CA ASP A 22 2.01 -28.98 -25.50
C ASP A 22 2.64 -30.00 -26.46
N PRO A 23 2.41 -31.32 -26.29
CA PRO A 23 2.92 -32.32 -27.23
C PRO A 23 2.42 -32.12 -28.67
N PHE A 24 1.17 -31.65 -28.83
CA PHE A 24 0.57 -31.45 -30.16
C PHE A 24 1.17 -30.25 -30.89
N VAL A 25 1.35 -29.12 -30.19
CA VAL A 25 1.99 -27.92 -30.73
C VAL A 25 3.44 -28.21 -31.07
N ASP A 26 4.20 -28.82 -30.15
CA ASP A 26 5.59 -29.19 -30.38
C ASP A 26 5.75 -30.11 -31.59
N ARG A 27 4.90 -31.13 -31.70
CA ARG A 27 4.92 -32.05 -32.85
C ARG A 27 4.63 -31.32 -34.15
N THR A 28 3.63 -30.46 -34.16
CA THR A 28 3.22 -29.70 -35.37
C THR A 28 4.31 -28.72 -35.79
N PHE A 29 4.85 -27.96 -34.83
CA PHE A 29 5.94 -27.03 -35.04
C PHE A 29 7.18 -27.75 -35.60
N ASN A 30 7.60 -28.85 -34.99
CA ASN A 30 8.76 -29.62 -35.46
C ASN A 30 8.56 -30.23 -36.86
N ILE A 31 7.34 -30.65 -37.21
CA ILE A 31 7.03 -31.12 -38.58
C ILE A 31 7.14 -29.97 -39.58
N MET A 32 6.61 -28.79 -39.23
CA MET A 32 6.65 -27.61 -40.08
C MET A 32 8.07 -27.07 -40.27
N ALA A 33 8.85 -27.02 -39.20
CA ALA A 33 10.26 -26.63 -39.21
C ALA A 33 11.09 -27.54 -40.12
N ARG A 34 10.94 -28.87 -40.02
CA ARG A 34 11.64 -29.83 -40.91
C ARG A 34 11.23 -29.71 -42.37
N ARG A 35 10.04 -29.20 -42.67
CA ARG A 35 9.54 -28.98 -44.03
C ARG A 35 9.90 -27.60 -44.58
N ASN A 36 10.70 -26.81 -43.86
CA ASN A 36 11.03 -25.42 -44.23
C ASN A 36 9.76 -24.58 -44.51
N LEU A 37 8.69 -24.83 -43.76
CA LEU A 37 7.43 -24.06 -43.86
C LEU A 37 7.48 -22.74 -43.08
N PHE A 38 8.52 -22.55 -42.25
CA PHE A 38 8.80 -21.32 -41.55
C PHE A 38 9.89 -20.53 -42.27
N PRO A 39 9.87 -19.19 -42.18
CA PRO A 39 11.03 -18.38 -42.57
C PRO A 39 12.24 -18.74 -41.71
N GLU A 40 13.43 -18.37 -42.17
CA GLU A 40 14.65 -18.54 -41.37
C GLU A 40 14.49 -17.82 -40.02
N PRO A 41 14.84 -18.48 -38.91
CA PRO A 41 14.73 -17.88 -37.59
C PRO A 41 15.67 -16.66 -37.48
N PRO A 42 15.19 -15.52 -36.95
CA PRO A 42 16.02 -14.37 -36.61
C PRO A 42 17.24 -14.78 -35.78
N GLU A 43 18.36 -14.08 -35.92
CA GLU A 43 19.62 -14.38 -35.20
C GLU A 43 19.42 -14.46 -33.68
N GLU A 44 18.54 -13.63 -33.13
CA GLU A 44 18.17 -13.59 -31.71
C GLU A 44 17.46 -14.86 -31.20
N LEU A 45 16.81 -15.60 -32.09
CA LEU A 45 16.06 -16.82 -31.76
C LEU A 45 16.88 -18.10 -32.01
N GLN A 46 18.09 -17.99 -32.55
CA GLN A 46 18.94 -19.14 -32.83
C GLN A 46 19.51 -19.71 -31.53
N GLY A 47 19.20 -20.98 -31.25
CA GLY A 47 19.68 -21.68 -30.04
C GLY A 47 18.89 -21.36 -28.77
N THR A 48 17.87 -20.49 -28.85
CA THR A 48 17.00 -20.18 -27.72
C THR A 48 15.84 -21.18 -27.66
N PRO A 49 15.59 -21.85 -26.52
CA PRO A 49 14.43 -22.72 -26.38
C PRO A 49 13.14 -21.90 -26.47
N LEU A 50 12.23 -22.28 -27.37
CA LEU A 50 10.92 -21.66 -27.48
C LEU A 50 10.02 -22.19 -26.36
N LYS A 51 9.45 -21.29 -25.56
CA LYS A 51 8.42 -21.61 -24.58
C LYS A 51 7.06 -21.24 -25.16
N VAL A 52 6.17 -22.21 -25.28
CA VAL A 52 4.78 -21.98 -25.70
C VAL A 52 4.00 -21.45 -24.50
N GLU A 53 3.35 -20.30 -24.66
CA GLU A 53 2.43 -19.76 -23.65
C GLU A 53 1.02 -19.67 -24.23
N TYR A 54 0.09 -20.44 -23.66
CA TYR A 54 -1.31 -20.43 -24.10
C TYR A 54 -2.06 -19.24 -23.51
N VAL A 55 -2.39 -18.28 -24.35
CA VAL A 55 -3.28 -17.18 -23.99
C VAL A 55 -4.75 -17.66 -24.13
N SER A 56 -5.25 -18.36 -23.12
CA SER A 56 -6.64 -18.85 -23.09
C SER A 56 -7.62 -17.78 -22.58
N ILE A 57 -8.81 -17.66 -23.19
CA ILE A 57 -9.94 -16.84 -22.71
C ILE A 57 -10.30 -17.21 -21.26
N LEU A 58 -10.12 -18.48 -20.89
CA LEU A 58 -10.41 -18.97 -19.56
C LEU A 58 -9.28 -18.64 -18.57
N ALA A 59 -8.01 -18.67 -18.99
CA ALA A 59 -6.90 -18.16 -18.18
C ALA A 59 -7.03 -16.65 -17.94
N GLN A 60 -7.49 -15.90 -18.95
CA GLN A 60 -7.87 -14.50 -18.80
C GLN A 60 -9.06 -14.33 -17.84
N ALA A 61 -10.07 -15.21 -17.90
CA ALA A 61 -11.20 -15.19 -16.96
C ALA A 61 -10.76 -15.51 -15.52
N GLN A 62 -9.88 -16.48 -15.29
CA GLN A 62 -9.30 -16.80 -13.98
C GLN A 62 -8.48 -15.63 -13.42
N LYS A 63 -7.66 -14.99 -14.27
CA LYS A 63 -6.95 -13.74 -13.90
C LYS A 63 -7.94 -12.62 -13.56
N SER A 64 -9.02 -12.47 -14.31
CA SER A 64 -10.07 -11.48 -14.05
C SER A 64 -10.80 -11.73 -12.72
N ILE A 65 -11.03 -12.98 -12.34
CA ILE A 65 -11.56 -13.35 -11.03
C ILE A 65 -10.57 -12.92 -9.93
N GLY A 66 -9.28 -13.19 -10.12
CA GLY A 66 -8.22 -12.74 -9.21
C GLY A 66 -8.20 -11.22 -9.05
N ILE A 67 -8.28 -10.47 -10.16
CA ILE A 67 -8.34 -9.00 -10.16
C ILE A 67 -9.56 -8.51 -9.37
N SER A 68 -10.74 -9.11 -9.57
CA SER A 68 -11.95 -8.76 -8.82
C SER A 68 -11.81 -9.00 -7.30
N SER A 69 -11.07 -10.03 -6.88
CA SER A 69 -10.75 -10.24 -5.47
C SER A 69 -9.83 -9.15 -4.91
N VAL A 70 -8.82 -8.72 -5.67
CA VAL A 70 -7.94 -7.60 -5.28
C VAL A 70 -8.70 -6.29 -5.18
N GLU A 71 -9.57 -5.98 -6.15
CA GLU A 71 -10.39 -4.76 -6.13
C GLU A 71 -11.30 -4.70 -4.90
N ARG A 72 -11.95 -5.83 -4.56
CA ARG A 72 -12.76 -5.93 -3.34
C ARG A 72 -11.93 -5.73 -2.07
N PHE A 73 -10.74 -6.32 -2.02
CA PHE A 73 -9.81 -6.15 -0.90
C PHE A 73 -9.39 -4.69 -0.72
N VAL A 74 -8.95 -4.02 -1.79
CA VAL A 74 -8.57 -2.60 -1.76
C VAL A 74 -9.76 -1.72 -1.35
N GLY A 75 -10.96 -2.00 -1.86
CA GLY A 75 -12.18 -1.30 -1.46
C GLY A 75 -12.52 -1.47 0.03
N PHE A 76 -12.35 -2.69 0.57
CA PHE A 76 -12.54 -2.97 1.99
C PHE A 76 -11.57 -2.17 2.87
N VAL A 77 -10.27 -2.24 2.57
CA VAL A 77 -9.23 -1.48 3.29
C VAL A 77 -9.49 0.03 3.20
N GLY A 78 -9.87 0.53 2.02
CA GLY A 78 -10.18 1.94 1.80
C GLY A 78 -11.40 2.44 2.58
N ASN A 79 -12.41 1.59 2.78
CA ASN A 79 -13.56 1.91 3.62
C ASN A 79 -13.20 1.86 5.12
N LEU A 80 -12.35 0.92 5.51
CA LEU A 80 -11.87 0.80 6.89
C LEU A 80 -11.04 2.03 7.31
N ALA A 81 -10.20 2.53 6.41
CA ALA A 81 -9.41 3.75 6.62
C ALA A 81 -10.27 5.02 6.80
N LYS A 82 -11.51 5.03 6.29
CA LYS A 82 -12.46 6.15 6.44
C LYS A 82 -13.42 5.99 7.61
N ALA A 83 -13.46 4.81 8.23
CA ALA A 83 -14.40 4.52 9.30
C ALA A 83 -14.10 5.37 10.55
N ASN A 84 -15.16 5.65 11.32
CA ASN A 84 -15.05 6.42 12.57
C ASN A 84 -14.06 5.73 13.52
N PRO A 85 -13.05 6.44 14.07
CA PRO A 85 -12.08 5.88 15.02
C PRO A 85 -12.72 5.11 16.18
N ALA A 86 -13.85 5.59 16.71
CA ALA A 86 -14.54 4.93 17.83
C ALA A 86 -15.13 3.55 17.48
N ALA A 87 -15.39 3.27 16.20
CA ALA A 87 -15.83 1.95 15.75
C ALA A 87 -14.65 0.97 15.61
N LEU A 88 -13.44 1.49 15.47
CA LEU A 88 -12.21 0.71 15.30
C LEU A 88 -11.63 0.23 16.64
N ASP A 89 -12.03 0.83 17.77
CA ASP A 89 -11.54 0.47 19.11
C ASP A 89 -11.78 -1.01 19.51
N LYS A 90 -12.75 -1.69 18.87
CA LYS A 90 -13.05 -3.11 19.11
C LYS A 90 -12.47 -4.05 18.05
N LEU A 91 -11.99 -3.51 16.93
CA LEU A 91 -11.57 -4.29 15.77
C LEU A 91 -10.05 -4.28 15.68
N ASN A 92 -9.42 -5.46 15.66
CA ASN A 92 -8.03 -5.57 15.25
C ASN A 92 -7.97 -5.38 13.73
N ILE A 93 -7.66 -4.16 13.29
CA ILE A 93 -7.63 -3.78 11.87
C ILE A 93 -6.64 -4.66 11.10
N ASP A 94 -5.42 -4.81 11.61
CA ASP A 94 -4.34 -5.50 10.90
C ASP A 94 -4.73 -6.97 10.66
N GLN A 95 -5.12 -7.68 11.73
CA GLN A 95 -5.58 -9.07 11.62
C GLN A 95 -6.82 -9.21 10.72
N THR A 96 -7.72 -8.22 10.74
CA THR A 96 -8.93 -8.26 9.90
C THR A 96 -8.57 -8.13 8.42
N ILE A 97 -7.60 -7.27 8.10
CA ILE A 97 -7.10 -7.11 6.73
C ILE A 97 -6.47 -8.43 6.27
N ASP A 98 -5.61 -9.03 7.07
CA ASP A 98 -4.93 -10.29 6.72
C ASP A 98 -5.92 -11.44 6.52
N GLU A 99 -6.85 -11.63 7.46
CA GLU A 99 -7.85 -12.68 7.34
C GLU A 99 -8.78 -12.45 6.15
N TYR A 100 -9.20 -11.21 5.90
CA TYR A 100 -10.04 -10.88 4.76
C TYR A 100 -9.34 -11.12 3.42
N GLY A 101 -8.06 -10.75 3.32
CA GLY A 101 -7.22 -11.02 2.14
C GLY A 101 -7.04 -12.51 1.88
N ASN A 102 -6.76 -13.29 2.93
CA ASN A 102 -6.65 -14.74 2.86
C ASN A 102 -7.97 -15.40 2.42
N MET A 103 -9.11 -14.98 2.97
CA MET A 103 -10.43 -15.49 2.59
C MET A 103 -10.81 -15.15 1.14
N LEU A 104 -10.38 -14.00 0.62
CA LEU A 104 -10.60 -13.60 -0.78
C LEU A 104 -9.62 -14.24 -1.77
N GLY A 105 -8.56 -14.90 -1.29
CA GLY A 105 -7.52 -15.49 -2.13
C GLY A 105 -6.61 -14.46 -2.80
N VAL A 106 -6.38 -13.33 -2.14
CA VAL A 106 -5.47 -12.29 -2.63
C VAL A 106 -4.02 -12.79 -2.50
N PRO A 107 -3.15 -12.60 -3.52
CA PRO A 107 -1.73 -12.93 -3.40
C PRO A 107 -1.08 -12.29 -2.17
N ALA A 108 -0.39 -13.08 -1.35
CA ALA A 108 0.28 -12.61 -0.13
C ALA A 108 1.31 -11.49 -0.40
N THR A 109 1.85 -11.41 -1.61
CA THR A 109 2.75 -10.32 -2.04
C THR A 109 2.09 -8.94 -2.08
N ILE A 110 0.77 -8.85 -1.93
CA ILE A 110 0.01 -7.59 -1.92
C ILE A 110 -0.14 -7.05 -0.50
N VAL A 111 -0.03 -7.90 0.52
CA VAL A 111 -0.14 -7.52 1.92
C VAL A 111 1.29 -7.36 2.47
N ASN A 112 1.61 -6.18 2.98
CA ASN A 112 2.91 -5.94 3.59
C ASN A 112 3.09 -6.82 4.83
N SER A 113 4.33 -7.21 5.12
CA SER A 113 4.64 -7.95 6.34
C SER A 113 4.48 -7.08 7.59
N ASP A 114 4.24 -7.73 8.74
CA ASP A 114 4.14 -7.05 10.04
C ASP A 114 5.37 -6.19 10.35
N ASP A 115 6.56 -6.71 10.03
CA ASP A 115 7.84 -6.01 10.23
C ASP A 115 7.91 -4.71 9.40
N GLU A 116 7.52 -4.77 8.12
CA GLU A 116 7.50 -3.59 7.23
C GLU A 116 6.47 -2.55 7.68
N VAL A 117 5.30 -3.01 8.16
CA VAL A 117 4.25 -2.13 8.69
C VAL A 117 4.73 -1.44 9.98
N GLN A 118 5.40 -2.19 10.86
CA GLN A 118 5.94 -1.66 12.10
C GLN A 118 7.04 -0.62 11.84
N ASP A 119 8.01 -0.92 10.97
CA ASP A 119 9.05 0.03 10.55
C ASP A 119 8.44 1.31 9.97
N THR A 120 7.42 1.17 9.12
CA THR A 120 6.73 2.31 8.51
C THR A 120 6.01 3.17 9.55
N ARG A 121 5.41 2.55 10.59
CA ARG A 121 4.74 3.25 11.69
C ARG A 121 5.74 3.98 12.58
N GLU A 122 6.87 3.35 12.88
CA GLU A 122 7.94 3.96 13.67
C GLU A 122 8.54 5.17 12.96
N GLN A 123 8.82 5.06 11.66
CA GLN A 123 9.28 6.18 10.84
C GLN A 123 8.25 7.31 10.81
N ARG A 124 6.96 6.99 10.67
CA ARG A 124 5.89 7.98 10.67
C ARG A 124 5.77 8.69 12.02
N GLY A 125 5.82 7.95 13.12
CA GLY A 125 5.80 8.50 14.47
C GLY A 125 6.98 9.45 14.74
N GLN A 126 8.19 9.09 14.29
CA GLN A 126 9.37 9.95 14.40
C GLN A 126 9.21 11.25 13.58
N MET A 127 8.69 11.14 12.36
CA MET A 127 8.43 12.31 11.50
C MET A 127 7.35 13.22 12.09
N GLU A 128 6.26 12.66 12.62
CA GLU A 128 5.18 13.42 13.27
C GLU A 128 5.68 14.12 14.53
N GLN A 129 6.50 13.44 15.34
CA GLN A 129 7.08 14.04 16.56
C GLN A 129 8.06 15.18 16.21
N GLN A 130 8.89 15.01 15.18
CA GLN A 130 9.74 16.08 14.68
C GLN A 130 8.93 17.26 14.13
N GLN A 131 7.89 17.00 13.34
CA GLN A 131 7.00 18.05 12.84
C GLN A 131 6.31 18.80 13.99
N HIS A 132 5.85 18.08 15.01
CA HIS A 132 5.19 18.69 16.16
C HIS A 132 6.15 19.57 16.97
N MET A 133 7.40 19.11 17.19
CA MET A 133 8.43 19.94 17.83
C MET A 133 8.79 21.16 17.00
N MET A 134 8.89 21.02 15.68
CA MET A 134 9.20 22.14 14.78
C MET A 134 8.07 23.17 14.73
N ALA A 135 6.82 22.71 14.70
CA ALA A 135 5.64 23.56 14.78
C ALA A 135 5.57 24.31 16.12
N MET A 136 5.83 23.62 17.24
CA MET A 136 5.92 24.27 18.56
C MET A 136 7.07 25.27 18.64
N ALA A 137 8.26 24.95 18.10
CA ALA A 137 9.40 25.86 18.09
C ALA A 137 9.15 27.11 17.24
N GLN A 138 8.46 26.97 16.10
CA GLN A 138 8.05 28.12 15.28
C GLN A 138 7.01 28.97 15.98
N GLN A 139 6.02 28.36 16.64
CA GLN A 139 5.01 29.08 17.41
C GLN A 139 5.64 29.79 18.61
N ALA A 140 6.51 29.12 19.36
CA ALA A 140 7.23 29.70 20.49
C ALA A 140 8.18 30.82 20.05
N GLY A 141 8.88 30.66 18.92
CA GLY A 141 9.73 31.69 18.32
C GLY A 141 8.94 32.91 17.86
N ALA A 142 7.76 32.71 17.26
CA ALA A 142 6.85 33.79 16.90
C ALA A 142 6.32 34.52 18.14
N THR A 143 5.87 33.78 19.17
CA THR A 143 5.41 34.36 20.44
C THR A 143 6.51 35.09 21.18
N ALA A 144 7.73 34.55 21.23
CA ALA A 144 8.88 35.21 21.85
C ALA A 144 9.29 36.49 21.09
N LYS A 145 9.20 36.49 19.75
CA LYS A 145 9.46 37.68 18.95
C LYS A 145 8.39 38.76 19.17
N THR A 146 7.11 38.38 19.20
CA THR A 146 6.02 39.33 19.53
C THR A 146 6.12 39.86 20.96
N LEU A 147 6.49 39.03 21.94
CA LEU A 147 6.74 39.46 23.32
C LEU A 147 7.98 40.35 23.44
N SER A 148 9.05 40.06 22.71
CA SER A 148 10.25 40.89 22.67
C SER A 148 9.94 42.24 22.02
N ASP A 149 9.22 42.27 20.90
CA ASP A 149 8.83 43.49 20.19
C ASP A 149 7.88 44.35 21.05
N THR A 150 6.99 43.74 21.84
CA THR A 150 6.11 44.47 22.78
C THR A 150 6.82 44.94 24.05
N ASN A 151 7.73 44.14 24.61
CA ASN A 151 8.48 44.51 25.82
C ASN A 151 9.58 45.56 25.57
N THR A 152 10.12 45.64 24.34
CA THR A 152 11.08 46.69 23.96
C THR A 152 10.42 47.98 23.48
N ALA A 153 9.16 47.93 23.05
CA ALA A 153 8.43 49.11 22.56
C ALA A 153 7.79 49.97 23.66
N ASP A 154 7.51 49.43 24.86
CA ASP A 154 6.68 50.14 25.85
C ASP A 154 7.39 50.38 27.20
N PRO A 155 8.14 51.50 27.35
CA PRO A 155 8.74 51.91 28.62
C PRO A 155 7.70 52.28 29.71
N SER A 156 6.41 52.26 29.37
CA SER A 156 5.30 52.55 30.28
C SER A 156 5.02 51.41 31.27
N LEU A 157 5.25 50.14 30.89
CA LEU A 157 4.98 48.97 31.74
C LEU A 157 6.05 48.73 32.80
N LEU A 158 7.31 49.04 32.51
CA LEU A 158 8.38 49.04 33.52
C LEU A 158 8.13 50.09 34.60
N LYS A 159 7.52 51.23 34.22
CA LYS A 159 7.19 52.32 35.14
C LYS A 159 5.98 51.98 36.01
N THR A 160 4.98 51.28 35.48
CA THR A 160 3.83 50.82 36.29
C THR A 160 4.21 49.67 37.24
N LEU A 161 5.15 48.80 36.85
CA LEU A 161 5.68 47.78 37.76
C LEU A 161 6.63 48.35 38.82
N SER A 162 7.44 49.35 38.49
CA SER A 162 8.24 50.06 39.50
C SER A 162 7.35 50.83 40.47
N ASP A 163 6.29 51.48 39.98
CA ASP A 163 5.33 52.20 40.84
C ASP A 163 4.52 51.23 41.71
N ALA A 164 4.20 50.02 41.22
CA ALA A 164 3.54 48.99 42.02
C ALA A 164 4.45 48.37 43.09
N ALA A 165 5.76 48.27 42.83
CA ALA A 165 6.74 47.80 43.82
C ALA A 165 7.09 48.85 44.90
N GLN A 166 6.69 50.12 44.71
CA GLN A 166 6.98 51.23 45.61
C GLN A 166 5.82 51.64 46.54
N GLN A 167 4.67 50.95 46.49
CA GLN A 167 3.61 51.17 47.47
C GLN A 167 3.89 50.36 48.76
N PRO A 168 4.08 51.01 49.92
CA PRO A 168 4.27 50.30 51.18
C PRO A 168 2.95 49.69 51.61
N ALA A 169 3.02 48.47 52.15
CA ALA A 169 1.90 47.82 52.83
C ALA A 169 1.39 48.75 53.96
N VAL A 170 0.22 49.35 53.75
CA VAL A 170 -0.51 50.08 54.79
C VAL A 170 -1.65 49.19 55.28
N THR A 171 -1.44 48.69 56.49
CA THR A 171 -2.41 48.24 57.50
C THR A 171 -3.82 48.82 57.34
N GLN A 172 -4.81 47.94 57.26
CA GLN A 172 -5.94 47.86 58.19
C GLN A 172 -6.66 46.52 58.04
#